data_AF-A0A2H5QY94-F1
#
_entry.id   AF-A0A2H5QY94-F1
#
_cell.length_a   1.000
_cell.length_b   1.000
_cell.length_c   1.000
_cell.angle_alpha   90.00
_cell.angle_beta   90.00
_cell.angle_gamma   90.00
#
_symmetry.space_group_name_H-M   'P 1'
#
loop_
_entity.id
_entity.type
_entity.pdbx_description
1 polymer ?
#
loop_
_entity_poly.entity_id
_entity_poly.type
_entity_poly.pdbx_seq_one_letter_code
_entity_poly.pdbx_strand_id
1 'polypeptide(L)'
;MGLSKNIDFEITLRNQSIKRRSLLRSMVMGLSRNRRSRECAESMKSKLPSDIKKKRKFEEEEHAAFTCSKKPPATVSKNEEFKCSDVDATRNQFRERLVEGLSKVYEENNEEMMKEQLGACDLVGVAASVESALFKTLGPITGSNRPQYRTILFSVRDSTNPDFRRKILLGEVKPESIPTMTDEEMSSHKVQEEIREIRERVLAKIPDSVDDDDDPYERLKADDRWLFYRSYIG
;
A
#
# COMPACT_ATOMS: atom_id res chain seq x y z
N MET A 1 -31.96 7.23 -41.78
CA MET A 1 -31.78 6.47 -40.50
C MET A 1 -30.35 6.54 -39.93
N GLY A 2 -29.50 7.50 -40.33
CA GLY A 2 -28.08 7.52 -39.91
C GLY A 2 -27.75 8.26 -38.60
N LEU A 3 -28.63 9.17 -38.14
CA LEU A 3 -28.31 10.10 -37.05
C LEU A 3 -28.30 9.44 -35.66
N SER A 4 -29.28 8.57 -35.35
CA SER A 4 -29.39 7.93 -34.03
C SER A 4 -28.14 7.16 -33.63
N LYS A 5 -27.60 6.33 -34.53
CA LYS A 5 -26.44 5.47 -34.27
C LYS A 5 -25.17 6.26 -33.92
N ASN A 6 -25.07 7.51 -34.40
CA ASN A 6 -23.93 8.38 -34.11
C ASN A 6 -24.05 8.97 -32.69
N ILE A 7 -25.26 9.38 -32.30
CA ILE A 7 -25.58 9.86 -30.95
C ILE A 7 -25.34 8.76 -29.90
N ASP A 8 -25.78 7.53 -30.18
CA ASP A 8 -25.59 6.38 -29.29
C ASP A 8 -24.08 6.04 -29.07
N PHE A 9 -23.26 6.25 -30.11
CA PHE A 9 -21.81 6.03 -30.06
C PHE A 9 -21.10 7.10 -29.23
N GLU A 10 -21.41 8.38 -29.45
CA GLU A 10 -20.89 9.51 -28.67
C GLU A 10 -21.25 9.40 -27.17
N ILE A 11 -22.51 9.04 -26.85
CA ILE A 11 -22.94 8.78 -25.48
C ILE A 11 -22.11 7.65 -24.84
N THR A 12 -21.81 6.60 -25.61
CA THR A 12 -21.01 5.46 -25.15
C THR A 12 -19.56 5.88 -24.85
N LEU A 13 -18.93 6.69 -25.71
CA LEU A 13 -17.59 7.23 -25.49
C LEU A 13 -17.56 8.18 -24.28
N ARG A 14 -18.52 9.10 -24.16
CA ARG A 14 -18.66 10.01 -23.01
C ARG A 14 -18.75 9.25 -21.69
N ASN A 15 -19.58 8.20 -21.65
CA ASN A 15 -19.73 7.33 -20.47
C ASN A 15 -18.44 6.53 -20.15
N GLN A 16 -17.68 6.09 -21.15
CA GLN A 16 -16.36 5.48 -20.91
C GLN A 16 -15.35 6.49 -20.36
N SER A 17 -15.32 7.72 -20.87
CA SER A 17 -14.44 8.79 -20.39
C SER A 17 -14.73 9.13 -18.92
N ILE A 18 -15.99 9.36 -18.57
CA ILE A 18 -16.45 9.57 -17.18
C ILE A 18 -15.98 8.43 -16.27
N LYS A 19 -16.17 7.17 -16.69
CA LYS A 19 -15.78 5.99 -15.91
C LYS A 19 -14.26 5.91 -15.71
N ARG A 20 -13.45 6.24 -16.73
CA ARG A 20 -11.98 6.29 -16.61
C ARG A 20 -11.52 7.39 -15.66
N ARG A 21 -12.08 8.61 -15.75
CA ARG A 21 -11.74 9.73 -14.86
C ARG A 21 -12.13 9.45 -13.41
N SER A 22 -13.32 8.89 -13.18
CA SER A 22 -13.78 8.43 -11.86
C SER A 22 -12.86 7.36 -11.27
N LEU A 23 -12.47 6.36 -12.08
CA LEU A 23 -11.52 5.32 -11.67
C LEU A 23 -10.16 5.93 -11.30
N LEU A 24 -9.61 6.83 -12.12
CA LEU A 24 -8.33 7.50 -11.85
C LEU A 24 -8.38 8.31 -10.54
N ARG A 25 -9.43 9.12 -10.32
CA ARG A 25 -9.62 9.82 -9.03
C ARG A 25 -9.64 8.84 -7.84
N SER A 26 -10.30 7.69 -7.99
CA SER A 26 -10.36 6.66 -6.92
C SER A 26 -9.03 5.95 -6.65
N MET A 27 -8.18 5.81 -7.68
CA MET A 27 -6.81 5.29 -7.56
C MET A 27 -5.90 6.30 -6.86
N VAL A 28 -5.95 7.57 -7.30
CA VAL A 28 -5.19 8.68 -6.70
C VAL A 28 -5.50 8.81 -5.21
N MET A 29 -6.77 8.72 -4.83
CA MET A 29 -7.20 8.82 -3.42
C MET A 29 -6.96 7.56 -2.57
N GLY A 30 -6.31 6.52 -3.09
CA GLY A 30 -6.05 5.27 -2.36
C GLY A 30 -7.29 4.38 -2.12
N LEU A 31 -8.50 4.89 -2.37
CA LEU A 31 -9.78 4.19 -2.20
C LEU A 31 -9.86 2.87 -2.98
N SER A 32 -9.10 2.75 -4.08
CA SER A 32 -9.09 1.56 -4.94
C SER A 32 -8.23 0.37 -4.46
N ARG A 33 -7.65 0.41 -3.23
CA ARG A 33 -6.83 -0.70 -2.68
C ARG A 33 -7.49 -1.49 -1.53
N ASN A 34 -8.82 -1.59 -1.49
CA ASN A 34 -9.53 -2.46 -0.54
C ASN A 34 -10.23 -3.66 -1.22
N ARG A 35 -10.34 -4.81 -0.50
CA ARG A 35 -10.47 -6.19 -1.02
C ARG A 35 -11.62 -6.51 -2.00
N ARG A 36 -12.63 -5.65 -2.19
CA ARG A 36 -13.86 -5.97 -2.96
C ARG A 36 -13.71 -5.85 -4.48
N SER A 37 -12.72 -5.12 -4.99
CA SER A 37 -12.64 -4.80 -6.43
C SER A 37 -12.29 -5.98 -7.35
N ARG A 38 -11.86 -7.13 -6.82
CA ARG A 38 -11.60 -8.34 -7.64
C ARG A 38 -12.87 -8.91 -8.27
N GLU A 39 -13.98 -8.94 -7.52
CA GLU A 39 -15.25 -9.52 -7.98
C GLU A 39 -15.83 -8.71 -9.17
N CYS A 40 -15.69 -7.38 -9.14
CA CYS A 40 -16.08 -6.52 -10.25
C CYS A 40 -15.17 -6.66 -11.49
N ALA A 41 -13.90 -7.04 -11.32
CA ALA A 41 -12.96 -7.20 -12.43
C ALA A 41 -13.17 -8.53 -13.19
N GLU A 42 -13.53 -9.61 -12.48
CA GLU A 42 -13.84 -10.89 -13.13
C GLU A 42 -15.15 -10.86 -13.93
N SER A 43 -16.17 -10.15 -13.41
CA SER A 43 -17.46 -9.96 -14.10
C SER A 43 -17.35 -9.28 -15.48
N MET A 44 -16.29 -8.51 -15.73
CA MET A 44 -16.06 -7.86 -17.04
C MET A 44 -15.29 -8.72 -18.05
N LYS A 45 -14.80 -9.91 -17.65
CA LYS A 45 -13.99 -10.76 -18.53
C LYS A 45 -14.83 -11.73 -19.37
N SER A 46 -16.11 -11.90 -19.05
CA SER A 46 -17.07 -12.76 -19.74
C SER A 46 -18.00 -11.98 -20.69
N LYS A 47 -17.44 -11.29 -21.70
CA LYS A 47 -18.18 -10.75 -22.88
C LYS A 47 -17.27 -10.15 -23.97
N LEU A 48 -16.44 -10.96 -24.63
CA LEU A 48 -16.02 -10.71 -26.01
C LEU A 48 -15.65 -12.03 -26.71
N PRO A 49 -15.93 -12.22 -28.02
CA PRO A 49 -15.76 -13.53 -28.66
C PRO A 49 -14.30 -13.93 -28.81
N SER A 50 -14.06 -15.24 -28.70
CA SER A 50 -12.79 -15.86 -29.07
C SER A 50 -12.62 -15.89 -30.58
N ASP A 51 -11.50 -15.41 -31.10
CA ASP A 51 -10.71 -16.17 -32.07
C ASP A 51 -9.30 -15.59 -32.29
N ILE A 52 -8.32 -16.50 -32.28
CA ILE A 52 -6.98 -16.50 -32.89
C ILE A 52 -6.04 -17.32 -31.99
N LYS A 53 -5.73 -18.54 -32.43
CA LYS A 53 -4.70 -19.38 -31.82
C LYS A 53 -3.31 -18.82 -32.15
N LYS A 54 -2.48 -18.53 -31.15
CA LYS A 54 -1.02 -18.61 -31.30
C LYS A 54 -0.35 -19.19 -30.06
N LYS A 55 0.75 -19.90 -30.30
CA LYS A 55 1.37 -20.85 -29.37
C LYS A 55 1.98 -20.16 -28.14
N ARG A 56 1.96 -20.88 -27.01
CA ARG A 56 2.87 -20.64 -25.88
C ARG A 56 4.32 -20.66 -26.35
N LYS A 57 5.12 -19.71 -25.87
CA LYS A 57 6.54 -19.94 -25.58
C LYS A 57 6.83 -19.27 -24.24
N PHE A 58 7.55 -19.98 -23.39
CA PHE A 58 7.96 -19.54 -22.06
C PHE A 58 9.35 -18.92 -22.25
N GLU A 59 9.48 -17.61 -22.10
CA GLU A 59 10.78 -16.95 -21.96
C GLU A 59 10.67 -16.00 -20.76
N GLU A 60 11.58 -16.23 -19.83
CA GLU A 60 11.70 -15.59 -18.53
C GLU A 60 12.72 -14.47 -18.68
N GLU A 61 12.31 -13.22 -18.52
CA GLU A 61 13.23 -12.07 -18.62
C GLU A 61 12.98 -11.10 -17.46
N GLU A 62 14.03 -10.90 -16.66
CA GLU A 62 14.05 -9.88 -15.62
C GLU A 62 14.04 -8.48 -16.24
N HIS A 63 13.31 -7.55 -15.63
CA HIS A 63 13.75 -6.15 -15.64
C HIS A 63 13.79 -5.58 -14.22
N ALA A 64 15.01 -5.28 -13.79
CA ALA A 64 15.35 -4.72 -12.49
C ALA A 64 14.84 -3.28 -12.30
N ALA A 65 14.83 -2.87 -11.03
CA ALA A 65 14.31 -1.59 -10.55
C ALA A 65 15.34 -0.43 -10.54
N PHE A 66 15.05 0.58 -9.69
CA PHE A 66 15.85 1.73 -9.24
C PHE A 66 15.93 2.97 -10.18
N THR A 67 16.12 4.21 -9.70
CA THR A 67 16.34 4.72 -8.32
C THR A 67 15.46 5.95 -7.99
N CYS A 68 15.25 6.26 -6.70
CA CYS A 68 15.37 7.63 -6.20
C CYS A 68 16.51 7.67 -5.17
N SER A 69 17.70 8.11 -5.60
CA SER A 69 18.94 7.91 -4.85
C SER A 69 19.25 9.03 -3.86
N LYS A 70 19.48 8.66 -2.60
CA LYS A 70 20.74 9.00 -1.89
C LYS A 70 21.04 8.00 -0.75
N LYS A 71 21.90 7.03 -1.09
CA LYS A 71 22.69 6.08 -0.27
C LYS A 71 22.07 5.43 0.98
N PRO A 72 21.89 4.09 0.99
CA PRO A 72 21.75 3.31 2.21
C PRO A 72 23.13 3.00 2.85
N PRO A 73 23.23 2.81 4.18
CA PRO A 73 24.27 1.97 4.75
C PRO A 73 23.91 0.51 4.43
N ALA A 74 24.70 -0.11 3.57
CA ALA A 74 24.51 -1.51 3.22
C ALA A 74 24.97 -2.42 4.37
N THR A 75 24.05 -3.19 4.95
CA THR A 75 24.39 -4.51 5.53
C THR A 75 23.19 -5.44 5.71
N VAL A 76 23.38 -6.69 5.23
CA VAL A 76 22.65 -7.92 5.59
C VAL A 76 21.18 -8.07 5.13
N SER A 77 21.07 -8.41 3.85
CA SER A 77 20.21 -9.49 3.34
C SER A 77 19.75 -10.53 4.39
N LYS A 78 18.44 -10.60 4.64
CA LYS A 78 17.74 -11.84 5.03
C LYS A 78 16.38 -11.90 4.34
N ASN A 79 16.13 -13.01 3.65
CA ASN A 79 14.81 -13.33 3.13
C ASN A 79 13.91 -13.67 4.33
N GLU A 80 13.12 -12.71 4.81
CA GLU A 80 12.23 -12.90 5.95
C GLU A 80 11.03 -13.78 5.56
N GLU A 81 11.28 -15.08 5.64
CA GLU A 81 10.33 -16.15 5.46
C GLU A 81 10.04 -16.82 6.79
N PHE A 82 8.76 -16.90 7.13
CA PHE A 82 8.27 -17.82 8.14
C PHE A 82 8.41 -19.23 7.56
N LYS A 83 9.40 -19.99 8.06
CA LYS A 83 9.82 -21.29 7.50
C LYS A 83 9.33 -22.51 8.27
N CYS A 84 8.40 -22.35 9.21
CA CYS A 84 7.81 -23.47 9.92
C CYS A 84 6.41 -23.81 9.36
N SER A 85 6.09 -25.10 9.27
CA SER A 85 4.73 -25.58 9.00
C SER A 85 3.83 -25.54 10.24
N ASP A 86 4.42 -25.44 11.43
CA ASP A 86 3.68 -25.18 12.66
C ASP A 86 3.20 -23.72 12.70
N VAL A 87 1.91 -23.57 12.99
CA VAL A 87 1.23 -22.29 13.11
C VAL A 87 1.75 -21.53 14.33
N ASP A 88 1.94 -22.18 15.47
CA ASP A 88 2.34 -21.48 16.68
C ASP A 88 3.83 -21.11 16.69
N ALA A 89 4.72 -21.95 16.15
CA ALA A 89 6.11 -21.55 15.85
C ALA A 89 6.18 -20.33 14.91
N THR A 90 5.33 -20.28 13.88
CA THR A 90 5.25 -19.15 12.94
C THR A 90 4.76 -17.87 13.63
N ARG A 91 3.76 -17.97 14.52
CA ARG A 91 3.25 -16.85 15.32
C ARG A 91 4.26 -16.37 16.36
N ASN A 92 4.97 -17.28 17.03
CA ASN A 92 6.08 -16.97 17.92
C ASN A 92 7.17 -16.19 17.19
N GLN A 93 7.60 -16.66 16.03
CA GLN A 93 8.58 -15.95 15.21
C GLN A 93 8.10 -14.55 14.82
N PHE A 94 6.81 -14.34 14.53
CA PHE A 94 6.29 -12.99 14.26
C PHE A 94 6.34 -12.09 15.50
N ARG A 95 5.96 -12.62 16.68
CA ARG A 95 6.04 -11.91 17.97
C ARG A 95 7.48 -11.52 18.32
N GLU A 96 8.45 -12.42 18.15
CA GLU A 96 9.88 -12.14 18.36
C GLU A 96 10.35 -10.96 17.49
N ARG A 97 9.96 -10.91 16.21
CA ARG A 97 10.33 -9.83 15.31
C ARG A 97 9.64 -8.50 15.62
N LEU A 98 8.42 -8.53 16.16
CA LEU A 98 7.77 -7.33 16.69
C LEU A 98 8.55 -6.80 17.91
N VAL A 99 8.93 -7.66 18.86
CA VAL A 99 9.74 -7.28 20.03
C VAL A 99 11.09 -6.71 19.60
N GLU A 100 11.78 -7.33 18.64
CA GLU A 100 13.04 -6.83 18.03
C GLU A 100 12.90 -5.43 17.42
N GLY A 101 11.72 -5.09 16.90
CA GLY A 101 11.40 -3.73 16.45
C GLY A 101 11.14 -2.79 17.62
N LEU A 102 10.18 -3.13 18.47
CA LEU A 102 9.73 -2.28 19.59
C LEU A 102 10.83 -2.00 20.62
N SER A 103 11.81 -2.89 20.80
CA SER A 103 12.94 -2.66 21.70
C SER A 103 13.87 -1.52 21.26
N LYS A 104 13.83 -1.08 20.00
CA LYS A 104 14.68 0.03 19.51
C LYS A 104 14.27 1.40 20.04
N VAL A 105 13.03 1.56 20.50
CA VAL A 105 12.51 2.86 20.95
C VAL A 105 13.32 3.43 22.13
N TYR A 106 13.89 2.56 22.99
CA TYR A 106 14.73 2.99 24.11
C TYR A 106 16.06 3.62 23.69
N GLU A 107 16.59 3.25 22.51
CA GLU A 107 17.81 3.81 21.92
C GLU A 107 17.52 5.09 21.13
N GLU A 108 16.33 5.17 20.53
CA GLU A 108 15.93 6.24 19.60
C GLU A 108 15.37 7.48 20.32
N ASN A 109 14.81 7.33 21.52
CA ASN A 109 14.21 8.42 22.29
C ASN A 109 15.14 8.92 23.39
N ASN A 110 15.62 10.17 23.30
CA ASN A 110 16.54 10.76 24.30
C ASN A 110 15.85 11.45 25.49
N GLU A 111 14.53 11.63 25.47
CA GLU A 111 13.79 12.28 26.56
C GLU A 111 13.59 11.34 27.75
N GLU A 112 14.12 11.71 28.91
CA GLU A 112 14.16 10.87 30.12
C GLU A 112 12.75 10.51 30.65
N MET A 113 11.81 11.45 30.65
CA MET A 113 10.40 11.18 31.01
C MET A 113 9.74 10.16 30.07
N MET A 114 10.00 10.24 28.77
CA MET A 114 9.46 9.27 27.80
C MET A 114 10.13 7.90 27.97
N LYS A 115 11.42 7.83 28.35
CA LYS A 115 12.08 6.55 28.68
C LYS A 115 11.43 5.86 29.88
N GLU A 116 11.03 6.61 30.91
CA GLU A 116 10.32 6.06 32.08
C GLU A 116 8.95 5.48 31.69
N GLN A 117 8.17 6.23 30.91
CA GLN A 117 6.86 5.75 30.40
C GLN A 117 6.99 4.49 29.54
N LEU A 118 7.97 4.46 28.63
CA LEU A 118 8.25 3.29 27.79
C LEU A 118 8.83 2.11 28.61
N GLY A 119 9.56 2.39 29.69
CA GLY A 119 10.13 1.38 30.58
C GLY A 119 9.08 0.63 31.39
N ALA A 120 7.92 1.25 31.61
CA ALA A 120 6.75 0.62 32.22
C ALA A 120 5.92 -0.24 31.25
N CYS A 121 6.18 -0.18 29.94
CA CYS A 121 5.43 -0.92 28.93
C CYS A 121 5.95 -2.36 28.74
N ASP A 122 5.06 -3.35 28.77
CA ASP A 122 5.39 -4.73 28.42
C ASP A 122 5.47 -4.91 26.89
N LEU A 123 6.70 -4.88 26.36
CA LEU A 123 6.99 -5.13 24.94
C LEU A 123 6.42 -6.47 24.43
N VAL A 124 6.44 -7.51 25.27
CA VAL A 124 6.02 -8.87 24.88
C VAL A 124 4.50 -8.94 24.83
N GLY A 125 3.81 -8.39 25.84
CA GLY A 125 2.37 -8.25 25.86
C GLY A 125 1.83 -7.38 24.72
N VAL A 126 2.48 -6.26 24.40
CA VAL A 126 2.12 -5.42 23.25
C VAL A 126 2.33 -6.17 21.93
N ALA A 127 3.49 -6.81 21.72
CA ALA A 127 3.75 -7.61 20.52
C ALA A 127 2.76 -8.77 20.36
N ALA A 128 2.40 -9.45 21.44
CA ALA A 128 1.40 -10.51 21.44
C ALA A 128 -0.01 -9.99 21.13
N SER A 129 -0.35 -8.78 21.58
CA SER A 129 -1.62 -8.11 21.28
C SER A 129 -1.72 -7.72 19.81
N VAL A 130 -0.67 -7.13 19.23
CA VAL A 130 -0.58 -6.79 17.80
C VAL A 130 -0.66 -8.04 16.92
N GLU A 131 0.10 -9.09 17.24
CA GLU A 131 0.02 -10.37 16.51
C GLU A 131 -1.38 -10.99 16.63
N SER A 132 -2.01 -10.97 17.81
CA SER A 132 -3.35 -11.51 18.01
C SER A 132 -4.42 -10.74 17.22
N ALA A 133 -4.31 -9.41 17.13
CA ALA A 133 -5.18 -8.59 16.29
C ALA A 133 -5.02 -8.90 14.80
N LEU A 134 -3.77 -9.10 14.34
CA LEU A 134 -3.48 -9.51 12.97
C LEU A 134 -4.03 -10.90 12.67
N PHE A 135 -3.81 -11.88 13.55
CA PHE A 135 -4.31 -13.24 13.36
C PHE A 135 -5.85 -13.29 13.32
N LYS A 136 -6.55 -12.50 14.15
CA LYS A 136 -8.02 -12.37 14.12
C LYS A 136 -8.54 -11.82 12.79
N THR A 137 -7.84 -10.85 12.19
CA THR A 137 -8.32 -10.13 10.98
C THR A 137 -7.82 -10.75 9.67
N LEU A 138 -6.62 -11.32 9.66
CA LEU A 138 -5.93 -11.84 8.48
C LEU A 138 -5.87 -13.37 8.43
N GLY A 139 -6.02 -14.05 9.56
CA GLY A 139 -5.85 -15.50 9.70
C GLY A 139 -4.38 -15.96 9.79
N PRO A 140 -4.10 -17.27 9.76
CA PRO A 140 -2.74 -17.82 9.78
C PRO A 140 -1.86 -17.25 8.67
N ILE A 141 -0.55 -17.08 8.92
CA ILE A 141 0.40 -16.52 7.96
C ILE A 141 0.53 -17.47 6.73
N THR A 142 -0.16 -17.12 5.65
CA THR A 142 -0.37 -17.93 4.45
C THR A 142 0.02 -17.13 3.21
N GLY A 143 0.26 -17.78 2.06
CA GLY A 143 0.73 -17.11 0.84
C GLY A 143 -0.06 -15.84 0.41
N SER A 144 -1.37 -15.79 0.69
CA SER A 144 -2.25 -14.66 0.35
C SER A 144 -2.14 -13.44 1.28
N ASN A 145 -1.81 -13.62 2.56
CA ASN A 145 -1.73 -12.55 3.56
C ASN A 145 -0.29 -12.22 4.01
N ARG A 146 0.69 -13.09 3.70
CA ARG A 146 2.13 -12.87 3.93
C ARG A 146 2.63 -11.48 3.52
N PRO A 147 2.20 -10.85 2.40
CA PRO A 147 2.58 -9.48 2.09
C PRO A 147 2.14 -8.46 3.15
N GLN A 148 0.91 -8.55 3.66
CA GLN A 148 0.38 -7.62 4.66
C GLN A 148 1.13 -7.75 6.00
N TYR A 149 1.40 -8.99 6.44
CA TYR A 149 2.26 -9.25 7.61
C TYR A 149 3.67 -8.67 7.45
N ARG A 150 4.27 -8.79 6.26
CA ARG A 150 5.60 -8.23 5.96
C ARG A 150 5.60 -6.71 5.96
N THR A 151 4.61 -6.07 5.32
CA THR A 151 4.44 -4.60 5.33
C THR A 151 4.41 -4.07 6.75
N ILE A 152 3.53 -4.61 7.59
CA ILE A 152 3.35 -4.15 8.98
C ILE A 152 4.62 -4.37 9.80
N LEU A 153 5.29 -5.52 9.63
CA LEU A 153 6.55 -5.78 10.31
C LEU A 153 7.67 -4.83 9.86
N PHE A 154 7.69 -4.47 8.58
CA PHE A 154 8.64 -3.50 8.02
C PHE A 154 8.38 -2.10 8.59
N SER A 155 7.13 -1.64 8.62
CA SER A 155 6.74 -0.37 9.26
C SER A 155 7.11 -0.31 10.74
N VAL A 156 6.88 -1.40 11.51
CA VAL A 156 7.30 -1.48 12.92
C VAL A 156 8.83 -1.45 13.09
N ARG A 157 9.61 -1.99 12.15
CA ARG A 157 11.08 -2.07 12.23
C ARG A 157 11.82 -0.95 11.50
N ASP A 158 11.10 -0.02 10.88
CA ASP A 158 11.66 1.09 10.10
C ASP A 158 12.41 2.10 11.00
N SER A 159 13.74 2.16 10.87
CA SER A 159 14.57 3.11 11.60
C SER A 159 14.32 4.57 11.21
N THR A 160 13.66 4.84 10.08
CA THR A 160 13.29 6.20 9.66
C THR A 160 12.00 6.70 10.33
N ASN A 161 11.27 5.82 11.03
CA ASN A 161 10.01 6.14 11.70
C ASN A 161 9.96 5.57 13.14
N PRO A 162 10.75 6.12 14.09
CA PRO A 162 10.69 5.74 15.50
C PRO A 162 9.34 6.07 16.16
N ASP A 163 8.64 7.09 15.65
CA ASP A 163 7.34 7.52 16.16
C ASP A 163 6.28 6.43 16.06
N PHE A 164 6.25 5.63 14.99
CA PHE A 164 5.24 4.57 14.86
C PHE A 164 5.38 3.50 15.95
N ARG A 165 6.63 3.11 16.30
CA ARG A 165 6.87 2.21 17.44
C ARG A 165 6.47 2.85 18.77
N ARG A 166 6.84 4.11 19.00
CA ARG A 166 6.49 4.87 20.20
C ARG A 166 4.98 4.91 20.41
N LYS A 167 4.22 5.21 19.34
CA LYS A 167 2.75 5.25 19.34
C LYS A 167 2.09 3.91 19.65
N ILE A 168 2.68 2.80 19.19
CA ILE A 168 2.20 1.44 19.53
C ILE A 168 2.43 1.15 21.01
N LEU A 169 3.60 1.50 21.58
CA LEU A 169 3.91 1.25 23.00
C LEU A 169 3.09 2.13 23.94
N LEU A 170 2.89 3.41 23.61
CA LEU A 170 2.06 4.34 24.39
C LEU A 170 0.54 4.09 24.21
N GLY A 171 0.13 3.17 23.33
CA GLY A 171 -1.27 2.85 23.08
C GLY A 171 -2.04 3.89 22.26
N GLU A 172 -1.37 4.89 21.68
CA GLU A 172 -1.95 5.84 20.72
C GLU A 172 -2.44 5.10 19.46
N VAL A 173 -1.66 4.13 18.97
CA VAL A 173 -2.06 3.20 17.92
C VAL A 173 -2.53 1.91 18.56
N LYS A 174 -3.82 1.60 18.42
CA LYS A 174 -4.43 0.39 18.98
C LYS A 174 -4.01 -0.85 18.17
N PRO A 175 -3.72 -1.99 18.82
CA PRO A 175 -3.44 -3.25 18.14
C PRO A 175 -4.50 -3.64 17.09
N GLU A 176 -5.78 -3.36 17.40
CA GLU A 176 -6.92 -3.69 16.54
C GLU A 176 -7.01 -2.87 15.26
N SER A 177 -6.42 -1.66 15.21
CA SER A 177 -6.44 -0.81 14.00
C SER A 177 -5.31 -1.12 13.02
N ILE A 178 -4.18 -1.67 13.50
CA ILE A 178 -3.00 -1.98 12.67
C ILE A 178 -3.33 -2.87 11.44
N PRO A 179 -4.17 -3.92 11.52
CA PRO A 179 -4.53 -4.73 10.34
C PRO A 179 -5.32 -3.99 9.26
N THR A 180 -5.89 -2.82 9.59
CA THR A 180 -6.70 -1.97 8.69
C THR A 180 -6.00 -0.70 8.26
N MET A 181 -4.91 -0.31 8.94
CA MET A 181 -4.08 0.84 8.54
C MET A 181 -3.36 0.56 7.22
N THR A 182 -3.25 1.60 6.40
CA THR A 182 -2.43 1.61 5.19
C THR A 182 -0.96 1.88 5.53
N ASP A 183 -0.07 1.46 4.63
CA ASP A 183 1.38 1.72 4.67
C ASP A 183 1.68 3.22 4.86
N GLU A 184 0.82 4.07 4.29
CA GLU A 184 0.87 5.54 4.39
C GLU A 184 0.50 6.01 5.80
N GLU A 185 -0.60 5.51 6.38
CA GLU A 185 -1.01 5.80 7.77
C GLU A 185 -0.02 5.27 8.81
N MET A 186 0.76 4.24 8.47
CA MET A 186 1.88 3.73 9.29
C MET A 186 3.19 4.50 9.06
N SER A 187 3.30 5.34 8.03
CA SER A 187 4.48 6.18 7.76
C SER A 187 4.55 7.40 8.69
N SER A 188 5.66 8.15 8.65
CA SER A 188 5.81 9.36 9.47
C SER A 188 4.87 10.48 8.99
N HIS A 189 4.50 11.41 9.88
CA HIS A 189 3.59 12.53 9.54
C HIS A 189 4.09 13.34 8.34
N LYS A 190 5.42 13.54 8.23
CA LYS A 190 6.02 14.22 7.08
C LYS A 190 5.77 13.49 5.77
N VAL A 191 5.94 12.16 5.74
CA VAL A 191 5.68 11.34 4.55
C VAL A 191 4.18 11.35 4.21
N GLN A 192 3.31 11.27 5.23
CA GLN A 192 1.85 11.39 5.04
C GLN A 192 1.44 12.72 4.41
N GLU A 193 2.04 13.82 4.88
CA GLU A 193 1.79 15.16 4.36
C GLU A 193 2.32 15.34 2.93
N GLU A 194 3.53 14.84 2.62
CA GLU A 194 4.05 14.82 1.26
C GLU A 194 3.14 14.00 0.31
N ILE A 195 2.62 12.86 0.75
CA ILE A 195 1.66 12.03 -0.01
C ILE A 195 0.33 12.77 -0.20
N ARG A 196 -0.17 13.48 0.83
CA ARG A 196 -1.40 14.29 0.74
C ARG A 196 -1.26 15.41 -0.28
N GLU A 197 -0.17 16.18 -0.22
CA GLU A 197 0.12 17.23 -1.21
C GLU A 197 0.20 16.68 -2.63
N ILE A 198 0.81 15.51 -2.83
CA ILE A 198 0.87 14.85 -4.13
C ILE A 198 -0.54 14.52 -4.64
N ARG A 199 -1.38 13.92 -3.79
CA ARG A 199 -2.77 13.58 -4.15
C ARG A 199 -3.57 14.81 -4.54
N GLU A 200 -3.53 15.86 -3.73
CA GLU A 200 -4.20 17.13 -4.01
C GLU A 200 -3.70 17.75 -5.32
N ARG A 201 -2.38 17.79 -5.53
CA ARG A 201 -1.78 18.25 -6.78
C ARG A 201 -2.26 17.44 -7.98
N VAL A 202 -2.31 16.11 -7.90
CA VAL A 202 -2.75 15.24 -8.99
C VAL A 202 -4.25 15.42 -9.25
N LEU A 203 -5.08 15.42 -8.21
CA LEU A 203 -6.53 15.64 -8.33
C LEU A 203 -6.88 16.96 -9.01
N ALA A 204 -6.12 18.02 -8.74
CA ALA A 204 -6.32 19.34 -9.34
C ALA A 204 -5.96 19.40 -10.85
N LYS A 205 -5.23 18.41 -11.40
CA LYS A 205 -4.98 18.29 -12.86
C LYS A 205 -5.96 17.36 -13.57
N ILE A 206 -6.77 16.60 -12.83
CA ILE A 206 -7.87 15.84 -13.42
C ILE A 206 -9.07 16.79 -13.54
N PRO A 207 -9.60 17.09 -14.74
CA PRO A 207 -10.75 17.97 -14.90
C PRO A 207 -12.08 17.24 -14.65
N ASP A 208 -13.03 17.94 -14.03
CA ASP A 208 -14.39 17.43 -13.81
C ASP A 208 -15.29 17.50 -15.06
N SER A 209 -15.01 18.42 -15.97
CA SER A 209 -15.73 18.65 -17.25
C SER A 209 -15.29 17.67 -18.33
N VAL A 210 -16.22 16.85 -18.85
CA VAL A 210 -15.95 15.86 -19.91
C VAL A 210 -15.69 16.51 -21.27
N ASP A 211 -16.04 17.78 -21.41
CA ASP A 211 -15.97 18.56 -22.65
C ASP A 211 -14.57 19.17 -22.92
N ASP A 212 -13.60 18.94 -22.01
CA ASP A 212 -12.18 19.12 -22.28
C ASP A 212 -11.63 17.85 -22.97
N ASP A 213 -11.24 17.97 -24.25
CA ASP A 213 -10.56 16.91 -25.03
C ASP A 213 -9.14 16.57 -24.49
N ASP A 214 -8.60 17.38 -23.59
CA ASP A 214 -7.32 17.15 -22.92
C ASP A 214 -7.36 15.87 -22.06
N ASP A 215 -6.54 14.88 -22.42
CA ASP A 215 -6.35 13.67 -21.59
C ASP A 215 -5.64 14.02 -20.27
N PRO A 216 -6.27 13.79 -19.10
CA PRO A 216 -5.62 14.04 -17.80
C PRO A 216 -4.30 13.28 -17.61
N TYR A 217 -4.08 12.14 -18.30
CA TYR A 217 -2.81 11.43 -18.24
C TYR A 217 -1.66 12.19 -18.90
N GLU A 218 -1.88 12.83 -20.06
CA GLU A 218 -0.83 13.62 -20.72
C GLU A 218 -0.56 14.92 -19.94
N ARG A 219 -1.58 15.53 -19.34
CA ARG A 219 -1.41 16.68 -18.43
C ARG A 219 -0.60 16.34 -17.18
N LEU A 220 -0.77 15.12 -16.63
CA LEU A 220 0.03 14.62 -15.50
C LEU A 220 1.46 14.25 -15.90
N LYS A 221 1.65 13.78 -17.13
CA LYS A 221 2.94 13.37 -17.70
C LYS A 221 3.85 14.55 -18.07
N ALA A 222 3.27 15.74 -18.25
CA ALA A 222 3.97 17.01 -18.45
C ALA A 222 4.41 17.71 -17.14
N ASP A 223 4.02 17.20 -15.96
CA ASP A 223 4.51 17.71 -14.66
C ASP A 223 5.89 17.08 -14.38
N ASP A 224 6.89 17.88 -13.98
CA ASP A 224 8.25 17.41 -13.66
C ASP A 224 8.27 16.30 -12.60
N ARG A 225 7.22 16.22 -11.76
CA ARG A 225 7.03 15.21 -10.72
C ARG A 225 6.29 13.95 -11.23
N TRP A 226 6.03 13.82 -12.53
CA TRP A 226 5.33 12.68 -13.15
C TRP A 226 5.89 11.31 -12.74
N LEU A 227 7.21 11.12 -12.80
CA LEU A 227 7.85 9.84 -12.44
C LEU A 227 7.55 9.46 -10.97
N PHE A 228 7.42 10.45 -10.11
CA PHE A 228 7.06 10.27 -8.71
C PHE A 228 5.56 9.98 -8.56
N TYR A 229 4.68 10.71 -9.26
CA TYR A 229 3.23 10.42 -9.28
C TYR A 229 2.93 9.00 -9.79
N ARG A 230 3.61 8.57 -10.85
CA ARG A 230 3.51 7.22 -11.42
C ARG A 230 3.84 6.13 -10.39
N SER A 231 4.79 6.39 -9.47
CA SER A 231 5.12 5.45 -8.39
C SER A 231 4.01 5.30 -7.33
N TYR A 232 3.09 6.25 -7.21
CA TYR A 232 1.99 6.22 -6.24
C TYR A 232 0.68 5.72 -6.84
N ILE A 233 0.35 6.17 -8.06
CA ILE A 233 -0.93 5.89 -8.73
C ILE A 233 -1.04 4.41 -9.15
N GLY A 234 0.06 3.81 -9.62
CA GLY A 234 0.12 2.41 -10.12
C GLY A 234 -0.02 2.32 -11.63
#